data_AF-A0A6V7JCY3-F1
#
_entry.id   AF-A0A6V7JCY3-F1
#
_cell.length_a   1.000
_cell.length_b   1.000
_cell.length_c   1.000
_cell.angle_alpha   90.00
_cell.angle_beta   90.00
_cell.angle_gamma   90.00
#
_symmetry.space_group_name_H-M   'P 1'
#
loop_
_entity.id
_entity.type
_entity.pdbx_description
1 polymer ?
#
loop_
_entity_poly.entity_id
_entity_poly.type
_entity_poly.pdbx_seq_one_letter_code
_entity_poly.pdbx_strand_id
1 'polypeptide(L)' 'KCSSLGARAEVLCEENRCLIEINLLNDLSAEEDRLGWKAGNYSKFWGRSLKDGIELRLGTLNPTKSVNT' A
#
# COMPACT_ATOMS: atom_id res chain seq x y z
N LYS A 1 4.93 -13.56 -6.31
CA LYS A 1 5.24 -14.99 -6.05
C LYS A 1 5.60 -15.61 -7.39
N CYS A 2 6.82 -16.10 -7.58
CA CYS A 2 7.21 -16.69 -8.87
C CYS A 2 6.68 -18.13 -8.95
N SER A 3 5.95 -18.46 -10.01
CA SER A 3 5.35 -19.79 -10.21
C SER A 3 5.80 -20.32 -11.56
N SER A 4 6.34 -21.54 -11.62
CA SER A 4 6.75 -22.15 -12.89
C SER A 4 5.52 -22.63 -13.67
N LEU A 5 5.18 -21.94 -14.75
CA LEU A 5 4.12 -22.33 -15.69
C LEU A 5 4.75 -23.01 -16.91
N GLY A 6 5.20 -24.25 -16.75
CA GLY A 6 5.78 -25.04 -17.84
C GLY A 6 7.13 -24.51 -18.33
N ALA A 7 7.32 -24.44 -19.65
CA ALA A 7 8.61 -24.07 -20.28
C ALA A 7 8.98 -22.58 -20.17
N ARG A 8 8.11 -21.74 -19.59
CA ARG A 8 8.33 -20.31 -19.40
C ARG A 8 8.07 -19.93 -17.94
N ALA A 9 8.92 -19.09 -17.40
CA ALA A 9 8.70 -18.46 -16.12
C ALA A 9 7.92 -17.15 -16.35
N GLU A 10 6.77 -17.02 -15.71
CA GLU A 10 6.00 -15.78 -15.70
C GLU A 10 5.97 -15.22 -14.28
N VAL A 11 6.16 -13.91 -14.16
CA VAL A 11 6.01 -13.20 -12.89
C VAL A 11 4.53 -12.89 -12.74
N LEU A 12 3.86 -13.60 -11.83
CA LEU A 12 2.48 -13.33 -11.49
C LEU A 12 2.41 -12.26 -10.39
N CYS A 13 1.76 -11.15 -10.72
CA CYS A 13 1.44 -10.07 -9.79
C CYS A 13 0.08 -10.34 -9.13
N GLU A 14 -0.05 -9.99 -7.85
CA GLU A 14 -1.34 -9.97 -7.17
C GLU A 14 -2.10 -8.71 -7.59
N GLU A 15 -3.29 -8.88 -8.18
CA GLU A 15 -4.13 -7.78 -8.63
C GLU A 15 -5.07 -7.27 -7.52
N ASN A 16 -5.39 -8.11 -6.53
CA ASN A 16 -6.32 -7.81 -5.45
C ASN A 16 -5.60 -7.61 -4.12
N ARG A 17 -4.69 -6.65 -4.07
CA ARG A 17 -3.97 -6.29 -2.85
C ARG A 17 -4.90 -5.64 -1.83
N CYS A 18 -4.72 -5.97 -0.55
CA CYS A 18 -5.34 -5.25 0.55
C CYS A 18 -4.72 -3.85 0.70
N LEU A 19 -5.53 -2.87 1.10
CA LEU A 19 -5.08 -1.51 1.41
C LEU A 19 -4.16 -1.47 2.64
N ILE A 20 -4.45 -2.32 3.63
CA ILE A 20 -3.55 -2.60 4.75
C ILE A 20 -2.94 -3.99 4.55
N GLU A 21 -1.62 -4.04 4.46
CA GLU A 21 -0.87 -5.29 4.38
C GLU A 21 -0.01 -5.46 5.64
N ILE A 22 -0.33 -6.47 6.45
CA ILE A 22 0.32 -6.70 7.75
C ILE A 22 1.82 -6.96 7.60
N ASN A 23 2.23 -7.70 6.57
CA ASN A 23 3.65 -7.98 6.34
C ASN A 23 4.43 -6.68 6.09
N LEU A 24 3.89 -5.80 5.23
CA LEU A 24 4.48 -4.49 4.97
C LEU A 24 4.51 -3.61 6.24
N LEU A 25 3.45 -3.62 7.05
CA LEU A 25 3.45 -2.89 8.32
C LEU A 25 4.54 -3.39 9.28
N ASN A 26 4.76 -4.70 9.35
CA ASN A 26 5.82 -5.28 10.18
C ASN A 26 7.20 -4.90 9.67
N ASP A 27 7.42 -4.98 8.36
CA ASP A 27 8.69 -4.59 7.73
C ASP A 27 9.00 -3.10 7.98
N LEU A 28 7.99 -2.23 7.85
CA LEU A 28 8.14 -0.80 8.14
C LEU A 28 8.35 -0.51 9.63
N SER A 29 7.75 -1.30 10.51
CA SER A 29 7.93 -1.14 11.96
C SER A 29 9.36 -1.46 12.40
N ALA A 30 10.05 -2.37 11.70
CA ALA A 30 11.47 -2.66 11.96
C ALA A 30 12.40 -1.48 11.60
N GLU A 31 11.93 -0.56 10.74
CA GLU A 31 12.68 0.57 10.20
C GLU A 31 12.24 1.92 10.80
N GLU A 32 11.35 1.92 11.81
CA GLU A 32 10.74 3.11 12.41
C GLU A 32 11.77 4.17 12.83
N ASP A 33 12.85 3.74 13.49
CA ASP A 33 13.94 4.62 13.96
C ASP A 33 14.66 5.31 12.79
N ARG A 34 14.85 4.60 11.67
CA ARG A 34 15.50 5.16 10.47
C ARG A 34 14.56 6.07 9.69
N LEU A 35 13.28 5.74 9.65
CA LEU A 35 12.27 6.44 8.86
C LEU A 35 11.74 7.71 9.56
N GLY A 36 11.80 7.76 10.89
CA GLY A 36 11.26 8.87 11.68
C GLY A 36 9.73 8.94 11.69
N TRP A 37 9.05 7.90 11.19
CA TRP A 37 7.61 7.74 11.21
C TRP A 37 7.24 6.27 11.36
N LYS A 38 6.04 6.02 11.90
CA LYS A 38 5.51 4.68 12.12
C LYS A 38 4.33 4.40 11.21
N ALA A 39 4.32 3.23 10.58
CA ALA A 39 3.17 2.76 9.83
C ALA A 39 2.03 2.34 10.79
N GLY A 40 0.81 2.79 10.52
CA GLY A 40 -0.35 2.55 11.40
C GLY A 40 -1.36 1.55 10.83
N ASN A 41 -1.93 0.71 11.70
CA ASN A 41 -3.11 -0.08 11.37
C ASN A 41 -4.39 0.70 11.72
N TYR A 42 -5.16 1.07 10.72
CA TYR A 42 -6.39 1.85 10.89
C TYR A 42 -7.62 1.00 10.52
N SER A 43 -8.48 0.75 11.50
CA SER A 43 -9.71 -0.06 11.33
C SER A 43 -10.60 0.42 10.18
N LYS A 44 -10.67 1.73 9.92
CA LYS A 44 -11.43 2.32 8.79
C LYS A 44 -11.02 1.81 7.40
N PHE A 45 -9.81 1.26 7.29
CA PHE A 45 -9.23 0.73 6.05
C PHE A 45 -9.15 -0.81 6.04
N TRP A 46 -9.53 -1.47 7.13
CA TRP A 46 -9.48 -2.93 7.24
C TRP A 46 -10.42 -3.59 6.24
N GLY A 47 -9.93 -4.60 5.52
CA GLY A 47 -10.69 -5.30 4.48
C GLY A 47 -10.95 -4.51 3.20
N ARG A 48 -10.39 -3.29 3.05
CA ARG A 48 -10.49 -2.54 1.79
C ARG A 48 -9.41 -2.95 0.81
N SER A 49 -9.70 -2.87 -0.48
CA SER A 49 -8.72 -3.11 -1.53
C SER A 49 -7.80 -1.89 -1.71
N LEU A 50 -6.57 -2.12 -2.16
CA LEU A 50 -5.64 -1.06 -2.53
C LEU A 50 -6.24 -0.17 -3.62
N LYS A 51 -6.95 -0.78 -4.59
CA LYS A 51 -7.67 -0.07 -5.65
C LYS A 51 -8.70 0.92 -5.09
N ASP A 52 -9.56 0.49 -4.16
CA ASP A 52 -10.55 1.36 -3.49
C ASP A 52 -9.85 2.51 -2.75
N GLY A 53 -8.69 2.23 -2.14
CA GLY A 53 -7.88 3.21 -1.45
C GLY A 53 -7.38 4.30 -2.39
N ILE A 54 -6.76 3.91 -3.49
CA ILE A 54 -6.22 4.82 -4.51
C ILE A 54 -7.34 5.66 -5.13
N GLU A 55 -8.45 5.03 -5.53
CA GLU A 55 -9.54 5.70 -6.24
C GLU A 55 -10.32 6.69 -5.35
N LEU A 56 -10.54 6.36 -4.07
CA LEU A 56 -11.53 7.08 -3.25
C LEU A 56 -10.97 7.75 -1.99
N ARG A 57 -9.74 7.42 -1.55
CA ARG A 57 -9.29 7.73 -0.18
C ARG A 57 -7.89 8.32 -0.07
N LEU A 58 -6.98 7.94 -0.96
CA LEU A 58 -5.58 8.38 -0.99
C LEU A 58 -5.36 9.52 -2.01
N GLY A 59 -6.46 10.16 -2.44
CA GLY A 59 -6.51 11.02 -3.59
C GLY A 59 -5.40 12.07 -3.66
N THR A 60 -4.77 12.15 -4.83
CA THR A 60 -4.11 13.34 -5.37
C THR A 60 -5.15 14.31 -5.96
N LEU A 61 -6.21 14.64 -5.22
CA LEU A 61 -7.00 15.80 -5.61
C LEU A 61 -6.14 17.02 -5.30
N ASN A 62 -5.72 17.73 -6.35
CA ASN A 62 -4.99 19.00 -6.19
C ASN A 62 -5.78 19.88 -5.21
N PRO A 63 -5.15 20.34 -4.11
CA PRO A 63 -5.84 21.24 -3.20
C PRO A 63 -6.31 22.46 -3.99
N THR A 64 -7.56 22.86 -3.79
CA THR A 64 -8.17 24.02 -4.47
C THR A 64 -7.49 25.35 -4.14
N LYS A 65 -6.60 25.37 -3.14
CA LYS A 65 -5.77 26.51 -2.77
C LYS A 65 -4.33 26.06 -2.59
N SER A 66 -3.39 26.72 -3.27
CA SER A 66 -1.97 26.57 -2.96
C SER A 66 -1.71 27.12 -1.57
N VAL A 67 -0.94 26.38 -0.76
CA VAL A 67 -0.38 26.92 0.47
C VAL A 67 0.78 27.82 0.05
N ASN A 68 0.58 29.14 0.05
CA ASN A 68 1.67 30.08 -0.11
C ASN A 68 2.37 30.25 1.24
N THR A 69 3.63 29.83 1.33
CA THR A 69 4.57 30.19 2.41
C THR A 69 5.15 31.58 2.19
#